data_AF-A0A2V8BBT7-F1
#
_entry.id   AF-A0A2V8BBT7-F1
#
_cell.length_a   1.000
_cell.length_b   1.000
_cell.length_c   1.000
_cell.angle_alpha   90.00
_cell.angle_beta   90.00
_cell.angle_gamma   90.00
#
_symmetry.space_group_name_H-M   'P 1'
#
loop_
_entity.id
_entity.type
_entity.pdbx_description
1 polymer ?
#
loop_
_entity_poly.entity_id
_entity_poly.type
_entity_poly.pdbx_seq_one_letter_code
_entity_poly.pdbx_strand_id
1 'polypeptide(L)' 'MQPGALRTLEFDRIVDAVQALALTPMGADRLARLAPSTDAGKVAHLLAQTSETTRFVAAHGTFPLRATSD' A
#
# COMPACT_ATOMS: atom_id res chain seq x y z
N MET A 1 -18.90 -1.25 1.07
CA MET A 1 -18.52 -0.72 -0.26
C MET A 1 -19.21 -1.57 -1.32
N GLN A 2 -19.68 -0.96 -2.42
CA GLN A 2 -20.34 -1.69 -3.51
C GLN A 2 -19.30 -2.46 -4.34
N PRO A 3 -19.41 -3.79 -4.54
CA PRO A 3 -18.42 -4.57 -5.28
C PRO A 3 -18.19 -4.09 -6.71
N GLY A 4 -19.24 -3.63 -7.39
CA GLY A 4 -19.14 -3.06 -8.74
C GLY A 4 -18.23 -1.84 -8.80
N ALA A 5 -18.28 -0.96 -7.78
CA ALA A 5 -17.41 0.20 -7.70
C ALA A 5 -15.93 -0.19 -7.52
N LEU A 6 -15.64 -1.22 -6.72
CA LEU A 6 -14.26 -1.70 -6.53
C LEU A 6 -13.66 -2.26 -7.81
N ARG A 7 -14.47 -2.99 -8.58
CA ARG A 7 -14.05 -3.50 -9.89
C ARG A 7 -13.81 -2.36 -10.88
N THR A 8 -14.72 -1.40 -10.98
CA THR A 8 -14.58 -0.24 -11.88
C THR A 8 -13.36 0.61 -11.54
N LEU A 9 -13.04 0.76 -10.25
CA LEU A 9 -11.85 1.48 -9.78
C LEU A 9 -10.58 0.61 -9.74
N GLU A 10 -10.68 -0.65 -10.16
CA GLU A 10 -9.59 -1.64 -10.18
C GLU A 10 -8.85 -1.76 -8.83
N PHE A 11 -9.58 -1.67 -7.72
CA PHE A 11 -8.99 -1.60 -6.38
C PHE A 11 -8.03 -2.77 -6.11
N ASP A 12 -8.43 -4.00 -6.46
CA ASP A 12 -7.61 -5.19 -6.24
C ASP A 12 -6.29 -5.14 -7.03
N ARG A 13 -6.30 -4.60 -8.27
CA ARG A 13 -5.08 -4.41 -9.06
C ARG A 13 -4.13 -3.38 -8.44
N ILE A 14 -4.68 -2.34 -7.81
CA ILE A 14 -3.88 -1.36 -7.07
C ILE A 14 -3.22 -2.03 -5.86
N VAL A 15 -3.94 -2.89 -5.14
CA VAL A 15 -3.38 -3.68 -4.03
C VAL A 15 -2.23 -4.57 -4.52
N ASP A 16 -2.43 -5.30 -5.61
CA ASP A 16 -1.39 -6.16 -6.22
C ASP A 16 -0.13 -5.35 -6.58
N ALA A 17 -0.31 -4.20 -7.24
CA ALA A 17 0.79 -3.34 -7.65
C ALA A 17 1.58 -2.80 -6.44
N VAL A 18 0.90 -2.42 -5.35
CA VAL A 18 1.57 -1.93 -4.14
C VAL A 18 2.21 -3.07 -3.36
N GLN A 19 1.59 -4.26 -3.32
CA GLN A 19 2.17 -5.45 -2.69
C GLN A 19 3.50 -5.84 -3.33
N ALA A 20 3.63 -5.71 -4.66
CA ALA A 20 4.89 -5.96 -5.38
C ALA A 20 6.05 -5.02 -4.99
N LEU A 21 5.76 -3.90 -4.32
CA LEU A 21 6.76 -2.98 -3.76
C LEU A 21 7.21 -3.36 -2.35
N ALA A 22 6.57 -4.36 -1.72
CA ALA A 22 6.91 -4.78 -0.38
C ALA A 22 8.31 -5.41 -0.33
N LEU A 23 9.08 -5.02 0.69
CA LEU A 23 10.45 -5.48 0.89
C LEU A 23 10.57 -6.65 1.87
N THR A 24 9.45 -7.01 2.49
CA THR A 24 9.35 -8.08 3.48
C THR A 24 8.04 -8.85 3.28
N PRO A 25 8.02 -10.17 3.55
CA PRO A 25 6.78 -10.96 3.49
C PRO A 25 5.68 -10.40 4.40
N MET A 26 6.04 -9.99 5.62
CA MET A 26 5.12 -9.32 6.55
C MET A 26 4.48 -8.06 5.94
N GLY A 27 5.26 -7.26 5.20
CA GLY A 27 4.75 -6.08 4.50
C GLY A 27 3.78 -6.45 3.38
N ALA A 28 4.12 -7.46 2.59
CA ALA A 28 3.27 -7.97 1.52
C ALA A 28 1.93 -8.47 2.07
N ASP A 29 1.95 -9.27 3.15
CA ASP A 29 0.74 -9.77 3.80
C ASP A 29 -0.14 -8.65 4.35
N ARG A 30 0.48 -7.61 4.93
CA ARG A 30 -0.26 -6.45 5.43
C ARG A 30 -0.94 -5.67 4.31
N LEU A 31 -0.25 -5.52 3.16
CA LEU A 31 -0.78 -4.83 1.99
C LEU A 31 -1.91 -5.64 1.32
N ALA A 32 -1.79 -6.96 1.24
CA ALA A 32 -2.83 -7.84 0.70
C ALA A 32 -4.17 -7.76 1.44
N ARG A 33 -4.17 -7.31 2.70
CA ARG A 33 -5.38 -7.10 3.52
C ARG A 33 -5.93 -5.69 3.44
N LEU A 34 -5.39 -4.82 2.59
CA LEU A 34 -5.93 -3.48 2.41
C LEU A 34 -7.38 -3.54 1.95
N ALA A 35 -8.22 -2.77 2.64
CA ALA A 35 -9.61 -2.59 2.30
C ALA A 35 -9.90 -1.09 2.22
N PRO A 36 -10.79 -0.67 1.32
CA PRO A 36 -11.19 0.73 1.24
C PRO A 36 -11.81 1.22 2.56
N SER A 37 -11.61 2.50 2.87
CA SER A 37 -12.18 3.13 4.06
C SER A 37 -13.02 4.35 3.69
N THR A 38 -14.13 4.53 4.40
CA THR A 38 -14.99 5.72 4.31
C THR A 38 -14.72 6.71 5.46
N ASP A 39 -13.79 6.39 6.35
CA ASP A 39 -13.36 7.28 7.43
C ASP A 39 -12.32 8.27 6.88
N ALA A 40 -12.72 9.54 6.78
CA ALA A 40 -11.88 10.59 6.23
C ALA A 40 -10.58 10.81 7.04
N GLY A 41 -10.63 10.67 8.37
CA GLY A 41 -9.46 10.83 9.23
C GLY A 41 -8.44 9.71 8.99
N LYS A 42 -8.92 8.47 8.88
CA LYS A 42 -8.08 7.32 8.51
C LYS A 42 -7.46 7.49 7.13
N VAL A 43 -8.25 7.91 6.13
CA VAL A 43 -7.76 8.13 4.76
C VAL A 43 -6.67 9.20 4.74
N ALA A 44 -6.90 10.36 5.37
CA ALA A 44 -5.92 11.44 5.42
C ALA A 44 -4.61 11.00 6.09
N HIS A 45 -4.71 10.27 7.21
CA HIS A 45 -3.54 9.74 7.91
C HIS A 45 -2.71 8.80 7.02
N LEU A 46 -3.36 7.83 6.36
CA LEU A 46 -2.68 6.88 5.49
C LEU A 46 -2.03 7.58 4.27
N LEU A 47 -2.71 8.54 3.67
CA LEU A 47 -2.17 9.32 2.54
C LEU A 47 -0.94 10.15 2.95
N ALA A 48 -0.92 10.70 4.17
CA ALA A 48 0.25 11.41 4.69
C ALA A 48 1.46 10.46 4.83
N GLN A 49 1.24 9.23 5.30
CA GLN A 49 2.29 8.21 5.39
C GLN A 49 2.81 7.78 4.01
N THR A 50 1.91 7.58 3.04
CA THR A 50 2.30 7.30 1.65
C THR A 50 3.12 8.44 1.06
N SER A 51 2.68 9.69 1.26
CA SER A 51 3.39 10.87 0.77
C SER A 51 4.80 10.98 1.34
N GLU A 52 4.97 10.69 2.63
CA GLU A 52 6.28 10.66 3.27
C GLU A 52 7.17 9.55 2.69
N THR A 53 6.61 8.36 2.49
CA THR A 53 7.34 7.24 1.88
C THR A 53 7.80 7.57 0.47
N THR A 54 6.94 8.21 -0.34
CA THR A 54 7.31 8.65 -1.70
C THR A 54 8.42 9.70 -1.67
N ARG A 55 8.36 10.68 -0.75
CA ARG A 55 9.43 11.66 -0.57
C ARG A 55 10.75 10.99 -0.19
N PHE A 56 10.71 10.07 0.77
CA PHE A 56 11.90 9.33 1.19
C PHE A 56 12.51 8.55 0.02
N VAL A 57 11.70 7.79 -0.72
CA VAL A 57 12.18 6.98 -1.85
C VAL A 57 12.74 7.85 -2.98
N ALA A 58 12.12 9.00 -3.26
CA ALA A 58 12.62 9.94 -4.26
C ALA A 58 13.98 10.55 -3.85
N ALA A 59 14.17 10.85 -2.57
CA ALA A 59 15.40 11.48 -2.06
C ALA A 59 16.54 10.48 -1.81
N HIS A 60 16.23 9.24 -1.42
CA HIS A 60 17.20 8.28 -0.89
C HIS A 60 17.20 6.92 -1.59
N GLY A 61 16.28 6.70 -2.54
CA GLY A 61 16.05 5.39 -3.14
C GLY A 61 15.30 4.44 -2.21
N THR A 62 15.21 3.16 -2.58
CA THR A 62 14.51 2.17 -1.76
C THR A 62 15.29 1.87 -0.48
N PHE A 63 14.58 1.74 0.64
CA PHE A 63 15.19 1.37 1.92
C PHE A 63 15.95 0.03 1.79
N PRO A 64 17.22 -0.08 2.24
CA PRO A 64 18.07 -1.24 1.98
C PRO A 64 17.81 -2.43 2.92
N LEU A 65 16.64 -2.47 3.57
CA LEU A 65 16.20 -3.63 4.35
C LEU A 65 15.43 -4.58 3.43
N ARG A 66 15.84 -5.84 3.39
CA ARG A 66 15.13 -6.93 2.72
C ARG A 66 15.01 -8.07 3.72
N ALA A 67 13.83 -8.66 3.82
CA ALA A 67 13.65 -9.91 4.52
C ALA A 67 13.42 -11.02 3.49
N THR A 68 14.04 -12.18 3.70
CA THR A 68 13.74 -13.38 2.92
C THR A 68 12.49 -14.05 3.47
N SER A 69 11.75 -14.73 2.61
CA SER A 69 10.80 -15.75 3.05
C SER A 69 11.61 -16.98 3.48
N ASP A 70 11.22 -17.62 4.58
CA ASP A 70 11.69 -18.98 4.92
C ASP A 70 11.16 -20.02 3.92
#